data_AF-A0A8T5UH27-F1
#
_entry.id   AF-A0A8T5UH27-F1
#
_cell.length_a   1.000
_cell.length_b   1.000
_cell.length_c   1.000
_cell.angle_alpha   90.00
_cell.angle_beta   90.00
_cell.angle_gamma   90.00
#
_symmetry.space_group_name_H-M   'P 1'
#
loop_
_entity.id
_entity.type
_entity.pdbx_description
1 polymer ?
#
loop_
_entity_poly.entity_id
_entity_poly.type
_entity_poly.pdbx_seq_one_letter_code
_entity_poly.pdbx_strand_id
1 'polypeptide(L)'
;MNEELKNWHAPCGIYCKRCPGVQSFNCKGCRTLKGQISKFPVCKTFQCITNKGYEFCYECEDFPCEKLQPIVSFEIFTPHNSKVYNLLMIEKLGLNKWNEICEEKSELYYRGKKVQYGGDPLTLEEKDPNFYKKKD
;
A
#
# COMPACT_ATOMS: atom_id res chain seq x y z
N MET A 1 -4.07 -19.30 4.79
CA MET A 1 -3.87 -17.84 4.97
C MET A 1 -4.89 -17.36 6.00
N ASN A 2 -4.58 -16.42 6.89
CA ASN A 2 -5.58 -15.94 7.85
C ASN A 2 -6.63 -15.08 7.12
N GLU A 3 -7.86 -15.58 7.03
CA GLU A 3 -8.98 -14.96 6.29
C GLU A 3 -9.33 -13.56 6.82
N GLU A 4 -9.19 -13.34 8.13
CA GLU A 4 -9.46 -12.05 8.76
C GLU A 4 -8.44 -10.99 8.32
N LEU A 5 -7.17 -11.37 8.19
CA LEU A 5 -6.12 -10.47 7.73
C LEU A 5 -6.34 -10.03 6.29
N LYS A 6 -6.86 -10.91 5.42
CA LYS A 6 -7.12 -10.57 4.01
C LYS A 6 -8.04 -9.36 3.88
N ASN A 7 -9.00 -9.18 4.78
CA ASN A 7 -9.93 -8.04 4.73
C ASN A 7 -9.23 -6.69 4.80
N TRP A 8 -8.06 -6.62 5.44
CA TRP A 8 -7.27 -5.41 5.60
C TRP A 8 -6.15 -5.25 4.57
N HIS A 9 -5.94 -6.26 3.72
CA HIS A 9 -4.95 -6.23 2.63
C HIS A 9 -5.66 -6.39 1.29
N ALA A 10 -5.83 -5.27 0.60
CA ALA A 10 -6.54 -5.24 -0.69
C ALA A 10 -5.82 -6.14 -1.71
N PRO A 11 -6.56 -6.76 -2.65
CA PRO A 11 -5.95 -7.51 -3.74
C PRO A 11 -4.90 -6.73 -4.55
N CYS A 12 -5.06 -5.40 -4.64
CA CYS A 12 -4.12 -4.50 -5.33
C CYS A 12 -2.93 -4.03 -4.47
N GLY A 13 -2.77 -4.54 -3.24
CA GLY A 13 -1.66 -4.17 -2.34
C GLY A 13 -1.93 -3.00 -1.41
N ILE A 14 -3.06 -2.29 -1.53
CA ILE A 14 -3.38 -1.23 -0.56
C ILE A 14 -3.60 -1.85 0.83
N TYR A 15 -2.90 -1.33 1.84
CA TYR A 15 -3.18 -1.63 3.24
C TYR A 15 -4.39 -0.84 3.70
N CYS A 16 -5.56 -1.50 3.74
CA CYS A 16 -6.84 -0.84 3.93
C CYS A 16 -6.97 -0.14 5.29
N LYS A 17 -6.26 -0.57 6.35
CA LYS A 17 -6.35 0.09 7.67
C LYS A 17 -5.96 1.57 7.64
N ARG A 18 -5.07 1.95 6.72
CA ARG A 18 -4.62 3.34 6.54
C ARG A 18 -5.40 4.08 5.42
N CYS A 19 -6.46 3.47 4.88
CA CYS A 19 -7.38 4.10 3.94
C CYS A 19 -8.23 5.18 4.62
N PRO A 20 -8.40 6.40 4.07
CA PRO A 20 -9.17 7.45 4.69
C PRO A 20 -10.63 7.01 4.75
N GLY A 21 -11.06 6.16 3.81
CA GLY A 21 -12.39 5.55 3.83
C GLY A 21 -12.69 4.74 5.08
N VAL A 22 -11.70 4.20 5.81
CA VAL A 22 -11.94 3.55 7.11
C VAL A 22 -12.50 4.55 8.11
N GLN A 23 -11.92 5.76 8.17
CA GLN A 23 -12.37 6.83 9.05
C GLN A 23 -13.58 7.57 8.49
N SER A 24 -13.57 7.94 7.20
CA SER A 24 -14.60 8.76 6.56
C SER A 24 -15.91 8.01 6.28
N PHE A 25 -15.87 6.70 6.06
CA PHE A 25 -17.02 5.90 5.64
C PHE A 25 -17.25 4.64 6.47
N ASN A 26 -16.55 4.47 7.61
CA ASN A 26 -16.54 3.21 8.37
C ASN A 26 -16.25 1.99 7.48
N CYS A 27 -15.39 2.17 6.47
CA CYS A 27 -15.08 1.16 5.46
C CYS A 27 -14.50 -0.11 6.11
N LYS A 28 -15.01 -1.28 5.70
CA LYS A 28 -14.58 -2.60 6.21
C LYS A 28 -13.60 -3.32 5.27
N GLY A 29 -12.94 -2.58 4.39
CA GLY A 29 -12.02 -3.11 3.39
C GLY A 29 -12.71 -3.52 2.08
N CYS A 30 -11.94 -3.47 0.98
CA CYS A 30 -12.50 -3.69 -0.36
C CYS A 30 -12.99 -5.12 -0.59
N ARG A 31 -12.43 -6.13 0.10
CA ARG A 31 -12.88 -7.52 -0.01
C ARG A 31 -14.29 -7.69 0.56
N THR A 32 -14.51 -7.19 1.78
CA THR A 32 -15.82 -7.16 2.44
C THR A 32 -16.86 -6.42 1.60
N LEU A 33 -16.45 -5.32 0.98
CA LEU A 33 -17.33 -4.46 0.17
C LEU A 33 -17.37 -4.83 -1.33
N LYS A 34 -16.75 -5.96 -1.72
CA LYS A 34 -16.69 -6.42 -3.12
C LYS A 34 -16.23 -5.34 -4.12
N GLY A 35 -15.26 -4.52 -3.69
CA GLY A 35 -14.69 -3.43 -4.48
C GLY A 35 -15.53 -2.16 -4.56
N GLN A 36 -16.73 -2.12 -3.96
CA GLN A 36 -17.63 -0.96 -3.96
C GLN A 36 -17.53 -0.19 -2.65
N ILE A 37 -16.66 0.81 -2.60
CA ILE A 37 -16.48 1.63 -1.39
C ILE A 37 -17.56 2.73 -1.39
N SER A 38 -18.37 2.81 -0.33
CA SER A 38 -19.46 3.80 -0.23
C SER A 38 -20.36 3.76 -1.49
N LYS A 39 -20.76 4.92 -2.03
CA LYS A 39 -21.53 5.06 -3.27
C LYS A 39 -20.65 5.15 -4.53
N PHE A 40 -19.35 4.88 -4.43
CA PHE A 40 -18.47 4.92 -5.60
C PHE A 40 -18.70 3.71 -6.52
N PRO A 41 -18.35 3.83 -7.82
CA PRO A 41 -18.35 2.68 -8.72
C PRO A 41 -17.46 1.55 -8.20
N VAL A 42 -17.76 0.32 -8.61
CA VAL A 42 -16.93 -0.84 -8.31
C VAL A 42 -15.52 -0.62 -8.88
N CYS A 43 -14.50 -0.83 -8.05
CA CYS A 43 -13.11 -0.66 -8.45
C CYS A 43 -12.72 -1.63 -9.58
N LYS A 44 -12.29 -1.08 -10.73
CA LYS A 44 -11.86 -1.86 -11.90
C LYS A 44 -10.68 -2.77 -11.61
N THR A 45 -9.75 -2.37 -10.74
CA THR A 45 -8.62 -3.23 -10.34
C THR A 45 -9.09 -4.40 -9.49
N PHE A 46 -10.07 -4.18 -8.61
CA PHE A 46 -10.68 -5.26 -7.81
C PHE A 46 -11.40 -6.26 -8.73
N GLN A 47 -12.25 -5.79 -9.65
CA GLN A 47 -12.93 -6.66 -10.62
C GLN A 47 -11.93 -7.47 -11.47
N CYS A 48 -10.86 -6.82 -11.94
CA CYS A 48 -9.84 -7.46 -12.76
C CYS A 48 -9.25 -8.69 -12.06
N ILE A 49 -8.80 -8.54 -10.81
CA ILE A 49 -8.10 -9.62 -10.11
C ILE A 49 -9.05 -10.71 -9.63
N THR A 50 -10.26 -10.35 -9.19
CA THR A 50 -11.28 -11.33 -8.81
C THR A 50 -11.77 -12.15 -10.00
N ASN A 51 -11.92 -11.54 -11.18
CA ASN A 51 -12.34 -12.27 -12.39
C ASN A 51 -11.28 -13.26 -12.87
N LYS A 52 -9.99 -12.99 -12.59
CA LYS A 52 -8.90 -13.92 -12.87
C LYS A 52 -8.75 -15.02 -11.79
N GLY A 53 -9.54 -14.97 -10.70
CA GLY A 53 -9.50 -15.96 -9.63
C GLY A 53 -8.30 -15.85 -8.69
N TYR A 54 -7.56 -14.74 -8.74
CA TYR A 54 -6.40 -14.50 -7.89
C TYR A 54 -6.78 -13.77 -6.60
N GLU A 55 -6.02 -14.04 -5.53
CA GLU A 55 -6.14 -13.37 -4.24
C GLU A 55 -5.43 -12.02 -4.25
N PHE A 56 -4.28 -11.92 -4.92
CA PHE A 56 -3.46 -10.72 -5.01
C PHE A 56 -2.94 -10.49 -6.41
N CYS A 57 -2.71 -9.22 -6.76
CA CYS A 57 -2.22 -8.87 -8.09
C CYS A 57 -0.82 -9.45 -8.42
N TYR A 58 0.02 -9.81 -7.44
CA TYR A 58 1.32 -10.42 -7.72
C TYR A 58 1.21 -11.82 -8.36
N GLU A 59 0.06 -12.48 -8.24
CA GLU A 59 -0.17 -13.82 -8.81
C GLU A 59 -0.49 -13.77 -10.32
N CYS A 60 -0.76 -12.57 -10.85
CA CYS A 60 -1.10 -12.36 -12.25
C CYS A 60 0.18 -12.34 -13.11
N GLU A 61 0.17 -13.03 -14.26
CA GLU A 61 1.30 -13.04 -15.21
C GLU A 61 1.69 -11.64 -15.73
N ASP A 62 0.70 -10.74 -15.84
CA ASP A 62 0.91 -9.34 -16.23
C ASP A 62 1.48 -8.46 -15.11
N PHE A 63 1.78 -9.00 -13.92
CA PHE A 63 2.25 -8.20 -12.80
C PHE A 63 3.73 -7.81 -12.95
N PRO A 64 4.10 -6.53 -12.71
CA PRO A 64 3.24 -5.39 -12.44
C PRO A 64 2.60 -4.81 -13.72
N CYS A 65 1.36 -4.31 -13.61
CA CYS A 65 0.63 -3.71 -14.74
C CYS A 65 0.22 -2.25 -14.49
N GLU A 66 -0.22 -1.56 -15.55
CA GLU A 66 -0.62 -0.13 -15.53
C GLU A 66 -1.68 0.20 -14.46
N LYS A 67 -2.53 -0.75 -14.07
CA LYS A 67 -3.55 -0.55 -13.01
C LYS A 67 -2.95 -0.30 -11.62
N LEU A 68 -1.67 -0.63 -11.44
CA LEU A 68 -0.91 -0.47 -10.20
C LEU A 68 0.10 0.68 -10.27
N GLN A 69 0.16 1.40 -11.38
CA GLN A 69 1.13 2.48 -11.58
C GLN A 69 0.98 3.56 -10.49
N PRO A 70 2.09 3.95 -9.83
CA PRO A 70 2.10 5.07 -8.89
C PRO A 70 1.98 6.40 -9.66
N ILE A 71 1.26 7.36 -9.09
CA ILE A 71 1.05 8.69 -9.70
C ILE A 71 1.32 9.74 -8.64
N VAL A 72 2.17 10.72 -8.97
CA VAL A 72 2.58 11.79 -8.05
C VAL A 72 1.42 12.75 -7.78
N SER A 73 0.67 13.12 -8.82
CA SER A 73 -0.42 14.11 -8.76
C SER A 73 -1.78 13.50 -8.38
N PHE A 74 -1.81 12.43 -7.58
CA PHE A 74 -3.06 11.79 -7.21
C PHE A 74 -3.72 12.54 -6.04
N GLU A 75 -4.65 13.44 -6.35
CA GLU A 75 -5.32 14.34 -5.39
C GLU A 75 -6.12 13.64 -4.28
N ILE A 76 -6.28 12.31 -4.34
CA ILE A 76 -7.30 11.63 -3.54
C ILE A 76 -6.69 10.72 -2.45
N PHE A 77 -5.53 10.07 -2.64
CA PHE A 77 -5.01 9.17 -1.60
C PHE A 77 -3.58 8.61 -1.80
N THR A 78 -2.70 8.83 -0.82
CA THR A 78 -1.26 8.51 -0.78
C THR A 78 -0.84 7.01 -0.86
N PRO A 79 -1.56 6.03 -0.28
CA PRO A 79 -1.27 4.59 -0.37
C PRO A 79 -1.45 3.97 -1.73
N HIS A 80 -2.00 4.70 -2.70
CA HIS A 80 -1.97 4.22 -4.08
C HIS A 80 -0.55 3.97 -4.58
N ASN A 81 0.43 4.72 -4.07
CA ASN A 81 1.83 4.57 -4.48
C ASN A 81 2.55 3.40 -3.78
N SER A 82 1.97 2.83 -2.72
CA SER A 82 2.57 1.71 -1.99
C SER A 82 2.12 0.34 -2.51
N LYS A 83 1.21 0.29 -3.50
CA LYS A 83 0.60 -0.95 -4.03
C LYS A 83 1.61 -2.02 -4.41
N VAL A 84 2.54 -1.69 -5.32
CA VAL A 84 3.52 -2.65 -5.85
C VAL A 84 4.49 -3.10 -4.76
N TYR A 85 4.99 -2.17 -3.94
CA TYR A 85 5.86 -2.50 -2.81
C TYR A 85 5.19 -3.47 -1.84
N ASN A 86 3.95 -3.19 -1.43
CA ASN A 86 3.22 -4.05 -0.52
C ASN A 86 2.96 -5.44 -1.13
N LEU A 87 2.62 -5.53 -2.42
CA LEU A 87 2.41 -6.81 -3.11
C LEU A 87 3.67 -7.67 -3.10
N LEU A 88 4.83 -7.08 -3.44
CA LEU A 88 6.12 -7.78 -3.40
C LEU A 88 6.50 -8.22 -1.99
N MET A 89 6.15 -7.43 -0.97
CA MET A 89 6.42 -7.80 0.42
C MET A 89 5.48 -8.91 0.91
N ILE A 90 4.22 -8.93 0.48
CA ILE A 90 3.28 -10.04 0.75
C ILE A 90 3.78 -11.31 0.07
N GLU A 91 4.20 -11.24 -1.18
CA GLU A 91 4.78 -12.38 -1.92
C GLU A 91 6.03 -12.92 -1.22
N LYS A 92 6.96 -12.03 -0.86
CA LYS A 92 8.24 -12.39 -0.24
C LYS A 92 8.11 -12.97 1.16
N LEU A 93 7.25 -12.38 2.00
CA LEU A 93 7.18 -12.71 3.43
C LEU A 93 5.98 -13.60 3.79
N GLY A 94 4.99 -13.68 2.91
CA GLY A 94 3.65 -14.13 3.24
C GLY A 94 2.85 -13.06 3.99
N LEU A 95 1.51 -13.16 3.88
CA LEU A 95 0.58 -12.16 4.43
C LEU A 95 0.72 -11.95 5.95
N ASN A 96 0.94 -13.02 6.71
CA ASN A 96 1.00 -12.94 8.18
C ASN A 96 2.19 -12.08 8.64
N LYS A 97 3.40 -12.40 8.17
CA LYS A 97 4.62 -11.64 8.49
C LYS A 97 4.57 -10.22 7.96
N TRP A 98 4.02 -10.02 6.76
CA TRP A 98 3.82 -8.67 6.24
C TRP A 98 2.89 -7.85 7.13
N ASN A 99 1.78 -8.43 7.58
CA ASN A 99 0.82 -7.74 8.44
C ASN A 99 1.42 -7.29 9.78
N GLU A 100 2.36 -8.05 10.36
CA GLU A 100 3.05 -7.67 11.60
C GLU A 100 3.85 -6.36 11.45
N ILE A 101 4.41 -6.09 10.27
CA ILE A 101 5.28 -4.93 10.02
C ILE A 101 4.64 -3.84 9.15
N CYS A 102 3.50 -4.10 8.52
CA CYS A 102 2.88 -3.21 7.53
C CYS A 102 2.53 -1.84 8.10
N GLU A 103 2.14 -1.80 9.38
CA GLU A 103 1.85 -0.56 10.11
C GLU A 103 3.09 0.35 10.19
N GLU A 104 4.22 -0.20 10.62
CA GLU A 104 5.50 0.50 10.72
C GLU A 104 5.99 0.94 9.33
N LYS A 105 5.91 0.06 8.31
CA LYS A 105 6.33 0.42 6.95
C LYS A 105 5.46 1.50 6.34
N SER A 106 4.16 1.51 6.64
CA SER A 106 3.26 2.58 6.25
C SER A 106 3.65 3.90 6.93
N GLU A 107 3.94 3.87 8.24
CA GLU A 107 4.39 5.05 8.98
C GLU A 107 5.68 5.64 8.39
N LEU A 108 6.66 4.79 8.08
CA LEU A 108 7.90 5.19 7.40
C LEU A 108 7.65 5.74 5.99
N TYR A 109 6.72 5.19 5.23
CA TYR A 109 6.36 5.74 3.92
C TYR A 109 5.81 7.18 4.03
N TYR A 110 5.05 7.46 5.09
CA TYR A 110 4.39 8.75 5.28
C TYR A 110 5.25 9.82 5.92
N ARG A 111 6.04 9.44 6.92
CA ARG A 111 6.77 10.38 7.78
C ARG A 111 8.27 10.16 7.75
N GLY A 112 8.70 9.04 7.18
CA GLY A 112 10.10 8.67 7.11
C GLY A 112 10.91 9.69 6.33
N LYS A 113 12.08 9.96 6.87
CA LYS A 113 13.08 10.86 6.33
C LYS A 113 14.36 10.06 6.14
N LYS A 114 15.13 10.38 5.09
CA LYS A 114 16.50 9.89 5.00
C LYS A 114 17.35 10.60 6.03
N VAL A 115 18.39 9.91 6.52
CA VAL A 115 19.39 10.51 7.42
C VAL A 115 20.17 11.59 6.65
N GLN A 116 20.67 11.23 5.47
CA GLN A 116 21.39 12.15 4.61
C GLN A 116 20.88 12.05 3.16
N TYR A 117 21.55 11.35 2.26
CA TYR A 117 21.19 11.30 0.84
C TYR A 117 20.96 9.85 0.39
N GLY A 118 20.37 9.66 -0.80
CA GLY A 118 20.48 8.35 -1.48
C GLY A 118 19.98 7.15 -0.67
N GLY A 119 20.68 6.03 -0.73
CA GLY A 119 20.25 4.73 -0.17
C GLY A 119 20.24 4.60 1.35
N ASP A 120 20.41 5.69 2.10
CA ASP A 120 20.38 5.66 3.56
C ASP A 120 19.04 5.14 4.12
N PRO A 121 19.05 4.51 5.30
CA PRO A 121 17.84 4.09 5.99
C PRO A 121 16.85 5.25 6.20
N LEU A 122 15.56 4.90 6.18
CA LEU A 122 14.52 5.80 6.65
C LEU A 122 14.52 5.84 8.18
N THR A 123 14.41 7.04 8.73
CA THR A 123 14.24 7.31 10.15
C THR A 123 12.99 8.17 10.37
N LEU A 124 12.37 8.05 11.55
CA LEU A 124 11.31 8.96 12.02
C LEU A 124 11.87 10.11 12.87
N GLU A 125 13.17 10.10 13.15
CA GLU A 125 13.85 11.12 13.94
C GLU A 125 13.88 12.48 13.21
N GLU A 126 14.09 13.54 13.99
CA GLU A 126 14.31 14.87 13.44
C GLU A 126 15.63 14.90 12.67
N LYS A 127 15.61 15.52 11.49
CA LYS A 127 16.82 15.66 10.67
C LYS A 127 17.76 16.65 11.33
N ASP A 128 19.01 16.26 11.55
CA ASP A 128 20.06 17.23 11.81
C ASP A 128 20.35 18.00 10.51
N PRO A 129 20.13 19.33 10.49
CA PRO A 129 20.34 20.15 9.30
C PRO A 129 21.81 20.15 8.82
N ASN A 130 22.76 19.75 9.66
CA ASN A 130 24.18 19.69 9.29
C ASN A 130 24.51 18.55 8.31
N PHE A 131 23.69 17.50 8.23
CA PHE A 131 23.94 16.39 7.31
C PHE A 131 23.68 16.77 5.84
N TYR A 132 22.93 17.82 5.58
CA TYR A 132 22.52 18.23 4.23
C TYR A 132 23.33 19.38 3.64
N LYS A 133 24.53 19.63 4.17
CA LYS A 133 25.44 20.60 3.54
C LYS A 133 25.85 20.06 2.17
N LYS A 134 25.70 20.90 1.14
CA LYS A 134 26.28 20.61 -0.18
C LYS A 134 27.77 20.38 0.03
N LYS A 135 28.31 19.38 -0.67
CA LYS A 135 29.76 19.23 -0.76
C LYS A 135 30.30 20.51 -1.39
N ASP A 136 31.24 21.16 -0.71
CA ASP A 136 31.97 22.31 -1.25
C ASP A 136 32.67 21.95 -2.58
#